data_AF-A0A7Z9G686-F1
#
_entry.id   AF-A0A7Z9G686-F1
#
_cell.length_a   1.000
_cell.length_b   1.000
_cell.length_c   1.000
_cell.angle_alpha   90.00
_cell.angle_beta   90.00
_cell.angle_gamma   90.00
#
_symmetry.space_group_name_H-M   'P 1'
#
loop_
_entity.id
_entity.type
_entity.pdbx_description
1 polymer ?
#
loop_
_entity_poly.entity_id
_entity_poly.type
_entity_poly.pdbx_seq_one_letter_code
_entity_poly.pdbx_strand_id
1 'polypeptide(L)' 'MVSDRALYVSKCSGCHMLYSPEVRSGEQWRRDLDEMGDRANLSGADSAKILRYLTTMAGPTLSKAPRS' A
#
# COMPACT_ATOMS: atom_id res chain seq x y z
N MET A 1 -2.34 13.27 16.14
CA MET A 1 -1.36 12.55 15.29
C MET A 1 -2.14 11.55 14.44
N VAL A 2 -2.03 11.63 13.11
CA VAL A 2 -2.69 10.67 12.19
C VAL A 2 -1.78 9.44 12.08
N SER A 3 -2.32 8.24 12.23
CA SER A 3 -1.57 6.98 12.07
C SER A 3 -1.32 6.65 10.61
N ASP A 4 -0.32 5.81 10.32
CA ASP A 4 -0.01 5.39 8.95
C ASP A 4 -1.18 4.68 8.28
N ARG A 5 -1.94 3.87 9.04
CA ARG A 5 -3.19 3.25 8.58
C ARG A 5 -4.24 4.30 8.22
N ALA A 6 -4.44 5.30 9.07
CA ALA A 6 -5.44 6.34 8.82
C ALA A 6 -5.07 7.17 7.59
N LEU A 7 -3.78 7.46 7.39
CA LEU A 7 -3.28 8.12 6.20
C LEU A 7 -3.52 7.27 4.94
N TYR A 8 -3.23 5.97 5.00
CA TYR A 8 -3.50 5.04 3.90
C TYR A 8 -4.98 5.00 3.52
N VAL A 9 -5.87 4.80 4.50
CA VAL A 9 -7.32 4.78 4.27
C VAL A 9 -7.78 6.11 3.67
N SER A 10 -7.31 7.24 4.21
CA SER A 10 -7.74 8.57 3.74
C SER A 10 -7.27 8.89 2.33
N LYS A 11 -6.03 8.53 1.96
CA LYS A 11 -5.45 8.85 0.65
C LYS A 11 -5.91 7.89 -0.43
N CYS A 12 -5.94 6.59 -0.14
CA CYS A 12 -6.14 5.55 -1.15
C CYS A 12 -7.61 5.14 -1.36
N SER A 13 -8.55 5.60 -0.51
CA SER A 13 -10.00 5.41 -0.73
C SER A 13 -10.68 6.54 -1.49
N GLY A 14 -9.96 7.61 -1.83
CA GLY A 14 -10.54 8.80 -2.46
C GLY A 14 -10.91 8.64 -3.93
N CYS A 15 -10.27 7.70 -4.65
CA CYS A 15 -10.45 7.55 -6.10
C CYS A 15 -10.96 6.16 -6.53
N HIS A 16 -10.70 5.12 -5.74
CA HIS A 16 -11.13 3.76 -6.01
C HIS A 16 -11.25 2.97 -4.71
N MET A 17 -11.72 1.72 -4.82
CA MET A 17 -11.79 0.81 -3.69
C MET A 17 -10.39 0.55 -3.11
N LEU A 18 -10.32 0.48 -1.78
CA LEU A 18 -9.10 0.22 -1.06
C LEU A 18 -8.72 -1.26 -1.17
N TYR A 19 -7.52 -1.54 -1.66
CA TYR A 19 -6.96 -2.89 -1.70
C TYR A 19 -6.55 -3.35 -0.29
N SER A 20 -6.77 -4.62 0.07
CA SER A 20 -6.27 -5.11 1.36
C SER A 20 -4.73 -5.20 1.33
N PRO A 21 -3.99 -4.74 2.36
CA PRO A 21 -2.52 -4.81 2.40
C PRO A 21 -1.96 -6.23 2.16
N GLU A 22 -2.73 -7.25 2.52
CA GLU A 22 -2.34 -8.65 2.41
C GLU A 22 -2.32 -9.20 0.97
N VAL A 23 -2.97 -8.52 0.02
CA VAL A 23 -3.12 -9.03 -1.36
C VAL A 23 -1.86 -8.89 -2.21
N ARG A 24 -0.85 -8.18 -1.71
CA ARG A 24 0.38 -7.86 -2.43
C ARG A 24 1.59 -7.96 -1.50
N SER A 25 2.73 -8.29 -2.09
CA SER A 25 4.02 -8.26 -1.40
C SER A 25 4.49 -6.83 -1.17
N GLY A 26 5.43 -6.66 -0.25
CA GLY A 26 6.03 -5.34 0.02
C GLY A 26 6.70 -4.71 -1.22
N GLU A 27 7.29 -5.51 -2.12
CA GLU A 27 7.86 -5.01 -3.37
C GLU A 27 6.79 -4.57 -4.36
N GLN A 28 5.71 -5.35 -4.48
CA GLN A 28 4.58 -5.01 -5.34
C GLN A 28 3.95 -3.69 -4.86
N TRP A 29 3.75 -3.53 -3.54
CA TRP A 29 3.27 -2.28 -2.96
C TRP A 29 4.18 -1.08 -3.23
N ARG A 30 5.51 -1.28 -3.21
CA ARG A 30 6.45 -0.21 -3.53
C ARG A 30 6.29 0.27 -4.97
N ARG A 31 6.14 -0.66 -5.92
CA ARG A 31 5.91 -0.34 -7.34
C ARG A 31 4.57 0.37 -7.54
N ASP A 32 3.50 -0.18 -6.98
CA ASP A 32 2.17 0.41 -7.08
C ASP A 32 2.12 1.83 -6.50
N LEU A 33 2.82 2.06 -5.38
CA LEU A 33 2.86 3.36 -4.74
C LEU A 33 3.70 4.38 -5.52
N ASP A 34 4.72 3.93 -6.25
CA ASP A 34 5.48 4.78 -7.19
C ASP A 34 4.58 5.23 -8.34
N GLU A 35 3.85 4.29 -8.96
CA GLU A 35 2.91 4.57 -10.04
C GLU A 35 1.72 5.45 -9.60
N MET A 36 1.20 5.23 -8.40
CA MET A 36 0.04 5.96 -7.87
C MET A 36 0.41 7.23 -7.12
N GLY A 37 1.66 7.40 -6.67
CA GLY A 37 2.08 8.51 -5.82
C GLY A 37 1.80 9.86 -6.46
N ASP A 38 2.18 10.01 -7.73
CA ASP A 38 1.93 11.23 -8.50
C ASP A 38 0.43 11.46 -8.72
N ARG A 39 -0.32 10.40 -9.03
CA ARG A 39 -1.76 10.47 -9.33
C ARG A 39 -2.61 10.79 -8.08
N ALA A 40 -2.17 10.30 -6.93
CA ALA A 40 -2.82 10.51 -5.63
C ALA A 40 -2.27 11.74 -4.88
N ASN A 41 -1.39 12.53 -5.51
CA ASN A 41 -0.75 13.72 -4.95
C ASN A 41 -0.15 13.44 -3.56
N LEU A 42 0.62 12.36 -3.46
CA LEU A 42 1.31 11.98 -2.24
C LEU A 42 2.63 12.73 -2.13
N SER A 43 2.86 13.37 -0.98
CA SER A 43 4.20 13.86 -0.67
C SER A 43 5.15 12.69 -0.41
N GLY A 44 6.47 12.89 -0.57
CA GLY A 44 7.44 11.84 -0.24
C GLY A 44 7.32 11.33 1.21
N ALA A 45 6.93 12.21 2.14
CA ALA A 45 6.66 11.84 3.53
C ALA A 45 5.39 10.98 3.69
N ASP A 46 4.33 11.27 2.91
CA ASP A 46 3.11 10.46 2.92
C ASP A 46 3.36 9.08 2.31
N SER A 47 4.07 9.02 1.18
CA SER A 47 4.45 7.78 0.52
C SER A 47 5.27 6.89 1.46
N ALA A 48 6.23 7.45 2.20
CA ALA A 48 7.03 6.68 3.16
C ALA A 48 6.17 6.08 4.30
N LYS A 49 5.20 6.82 4.83
CA LYS A 49 4.29 6.35 5.89
C LYS A 49 3.34 5.27 5.37
N ILE A 50 2.75 5.48 4.20
CA ILE A 50 1.85 4.52 3.55
C ILE A 50 2.60 3.23 3.22
N LEU A 51 3.80 3.33 2.64
CA LEU A 51 4.63 2.17 2.32
C LEU A 51 5.00 1.37 3.57
N ARG A 52 5.35 2.05 4.66
CA ARG A 52 5.64 1.39 5.95
C ARG A 52 4.42 0.59 6.43
N TYR A 53 3.23 1.18 6.38
CA TYR A 53 2.01 0.46 6.77
C TYR A 53 1.75 -0.75 5.87
N LEU A 54 1.80 -0.56 4.55
CA LEU A 54 1.53 -1.62 3.57
C LEU A 54 2.52 -2.77 3.66
N THR A 55 3.81 -2.49 3.88
CA THR A 55 4.85 -3.51 4.01
C THR A 55 4.80 -4.23 5.35
N THR A 56 4.40 -3.55 6.43
CA THR A 56 4.20 -4.16 7.76
C THR A 56 3.01 -5.11 7.77
N MET A 57 1.94 -4.77 7.02
CA MET A 57 0.72 -5.56 6.90
C MET A 57 0.70 -6.45 5.64
N ALA A 58 1.79 -6.47 4.87
CA ALA A 58 1.85 -7.24 3.64
C ALA A 58 1.70 -8.72 3.95
N GLY A 59 1.00 -9.43 3.07
CA GLY A 59 0.94 -10.88 3.15
C GLY A 59 2.34 -11.47 2.98
N PRO A 60 2.63 -12.66 3.52
CA PRO A 60 3.86 -13.37 3.19
C PRO A 60 3.96 -13.44 1.68
N THR A 61 5.15 -13.21 1.12
CA THR A 61 5.45 -13.42 -0.29
C THR A 61 5.16 -14.87 -0.65
N LEU A 62 3.90 -15.19 -0.91
CA LEU A 62 3.49 -16.37 -1.64
C LEU A 62 3.75 -16.03 -3.10
N SER A 63 5.02 -16.05 -3.47
CA SER A 63 5.43 -16.46 -4.80
C SER A 63 4.78 -17.82 -5.06
N LYS A 64 3.56 -17.77 -5.60
CA LYS A 64 2.83 -18.84 -6.29
C LYS A 64 3.03 -20.25 -5.69
N ALA A 65 2.20 -20.63 -4.72
CA ALA A 65 1.95 -22.04 -4.44
C ALA A 65 0.62 -22.45 -5.13
N PRO A 66 0.58 -23.51 -5.96
CA PRO A 66 -0.66 -23.99 -6.53
C PRO A 66 -1.56 -24.50 -5.41
N ARG A 67 -2.83 -24.07 -5.40
CA ARG A 67 -3.85 -24.69 -4.55
C ARG A 67 -3.99 -26.14 -5.02
N SER A 68 -3.75 -27.07 -4.09
CA SER A 68 -3.92 -28.51 -4.24
C SER A 68 -5.36 -28.90 -4.57
#